data_AF-A0A397FQD2-F1
#
_entry.id   AF-A0A397FQD2-F1
#
_cell.length_a   1.000
_cell.length_b   1.000
_cell.length_c   1.000
_cell.angle_alpha   90.00
_cell.angle_beta   90.00
_cell.angle_gamma   90.00
#
_symmetry.space_group_name_H-M   'P 1'
#
loop_
_entity.id
_entity.type
_entity.pdbx_description
1 polymer ?
#
loop_
_entity_poly.entity_id
_entity_poly.type
_entity_poly.pdbx_seq_one_letter_code
_entity_poly.pdbx_strand_id
1 'polypeptide(L)'
;MNRILSIDPSGTGTTGIYFRNGKQERFNHYQGKEWQKHYDFIVSLVKVYQPNILLYEHTNFINTKGKDMTSLLKLLGTLEVLPVEKVKSVPVNQVKSLKDKLLKGIRKIDGLEFAKGRGKGWSWKSQRISVHELDAWLVYWLGGKDE
;
A
#
# COMPACT_ATOMS: atom_id res chain seq x y z
N MET A 1 -3.56 -19.37 8.51
CA MET A 1 -4.32 -18.14 8.19
C MET A 1 -3.31 -17.05 7.89
N ASN A 2 -3.42 -16.39 6.75
CA ASN A 2 -2.42 -15.40 6.34
C ASN A 2 -2.61 -14.06 7.07
N ARG A 3 -1.49 -13.51 7.52
CA ARG A 3 -1.32 -12.17 8.09
C ARG A 3 -0.57 -11.36 7.05
N ILE A 4 -1.31 -10.51 6.34
CA ILE A 4 -0.81 -9.83 5.15
C ILE A 4 -0.61 -8.35 5.46
N LEU A 5 0.58 -7.85 5.20
CA LEU A 5 0.91 -6.42 5.25
C LEU A 5 1.12 -5.93 3.81
N SER A 6 0.27 -5.03 3.33
CA SER A 6 0.32 -4.47 1.98
C SER A 6 0.70 -3.00 2.02
N ILE A 7 1.61 -2.58 1.14
CA ILE A 7 2.31 -1.30 1.26
C ILE A 7 2.27 -0.55 -0.08
N ASP A 8 1.90 0.74 -0.02
CA ASP A 8 2.15 1.76 -1.04
C ASP A 8 3.39 2.57 -0.61
N PRO A 9 4.61 2.21 -1.03
CA PRO A 9 5.83 2.86 -0.59
C PRO A 9 6.05 4.20 -1.30
N SER A 10 6.53 5.20 -0.55
CA SER A 10 6.83 6.54 -1.09
C SER A 10 8.27 6.95 -0.86
N GLY A 11 8.79 6.78 0.35
CA GLY A 11 10.17 7.16 0.70
C GLY A 11 10.41 8.65 0.97
N THR A 12 9.57 9.57 0.46
CA THR A 12 9.68 11.03 0.73
C THR A 12 8.35 11.80 0.84
N GLY A 13 7.22 11.09 0.87
CA GLY A 13 5.88 11.64 1.02
C GLY A 13 5.05 10.85 2.03
N THR A 14 4.04 10.13 1.56
CA THR A 14 3.18 9.30 2.43
C THR A 14 3.30 7.85 2.01
N THR A 15 3.62 6.98 2.95
CA THR A 15 3.52 5.52 2.76
C THR A 15 2.19 5.06 3.31
N GLY A 16 1.33 4.53 2.44
CA GLY A 16 0.08 3.89 2.82
C GLY A 16 0.32 2.42 3.17
N ILE A 17 -0.38 1.92 4.18
CA ILE A 17 -0.25 0.54 4.64
C ILE A 17 -1.62 -0.03 4.98
N TYR A 18 -1.86 -1.26 4.53
CA TYR A 18 -3.04 -2.02 4.87
C TYR A 18 -2.63 -3.37 5.48
N PHE A 19 -3.18 -3.69 6.64
CA PHE A 19 -2.98 -4.98 7.30
C PHE A 19 -4.28 -5.78 7.31
N ARG A 20 -4.17 -7.08 7.04
CA ARG A 20 -5.28 -8.03 7.16
C ARG A 20 -4.85 -9.33 7.87
N ASN A 21 -5.66 -9.74 8.84
CA ASN A 21 -5.61 -11.07 9.47
C ASN A 21 -7.03 -11.62 9.58
N GLY A 22 -7.45 -12.44 8.62
CA GLY A 22 -8.82 -12.91 8.52
C GLY A 22 -9.83 -11.79 8.34
N LYS A 23 -10.65 -11.55 9.37
CA LYS A 23 -11.65 -10.46 9.43
C LYS A 23 -11.09 -9.16 10.02
N GLN A 24 -9.91 -9.19 10.64
CA GLN A 24 -9.29 -8.00 11.19
C GLN A 24 -8.60 -7.23 10.07
N GLU A 25 -8.92 -5.94 9.96
CA GLU A 25 -8.41 -5.03 8.94
C GLU A 25 -7.96 -3.74 9.63
N ARG A 26 -6.79 -3.21 9.23
CA ARG A 26 -6.26 -1.94 9.73
C ARG A 26 -5.59 -1.16 8.62
N PHE A 27 -5.94 0.12 8.52
CA PHE A 27 -5.21 1.09 7.72
C PHE A 27 -4.21 1.83 8.60
N ASN A 28 -3.00 2.01 8.09
CA ASN A 28 -1.94 2.78 8.70
C ASN A 28 -1.31 3.66 7.63
N HIS A 29 -0.69 4.75 8.03
CA HIS A 29 0.15 5.53 7.13
C HIS A 29 1.25 6.23 7.92
N TYR A 30 2.33 6.56 7.21
CA TYR A 30 3.37 7.43 7.70
C TYR A 30 3.66 8.52 6.67
N GLN A 31 3.76 9.76 7.14
CA GLN A 31 4.09 10.91 6.31
C GLN A 31 5.42 11.52 6.76
N GLY A 32 6.36 11.67 5.84
CA GLY A 32 7.69 12.20 6.13
C GLY A 32 8.54 12.33 4.87
N LYS A 33 9.70 12.99 4.99
CA LYS A 33 10.65 13.18 3.87
C LYS A 33 11.84 12.22 3.92
N GLU A 34 12.00 11.48 5.01
CA GLU A 34 13.17 10.65 5.29
C GLU A 34 12.82 9.18 5.14
N TRP A 35 13.32 8.52 4.08
CA TRP A 35 13.01 7.12 3.79
C TRP A 35 13.32 6.18 4.96
N GLN A 36 14.33 6.49 5.78
CA GLN A 36 14.66 5.72 6.98
C GLN A 36 13.49 5.71 7.98
N LYS A 37 12.77 6.82 8.14
CA LYS A 37 11.62 6.90 9.03
C LYS A 37 10.41 6.13 8.49
N HIS A 38 10.24 6.11 7.16
CA HIS A 38 9.26 5.20 6.54
C HIS A 38 9.62 3.74 6.85
N TYR A 39 10.89 3.38 6.69
CA TYR A 39 11.37 2.02 6.99
C TYR A 39 11.19 1.67 8.48
N ASP A 40 11.59 2.54 9.40
CA ASP A 40 11.43 2.34 10.86
C ASP A 40 9.96 2.10 11.22
N PHE A 41 9.05 2.87 10.62
CA PHE A 41 7.61 2.69 10.81
C PHE A 41 7.14 1.32 10.31
N ILE A 42 7.55 0.91 9.11
CA ILE A 42 7.20 -0.41 8.55
C ILE A 42 7.75 -1.54 9.42
N VAL A 43 9.01 -1.45 9.87
CA VAL A 43 9.60 -2.41 10.81
C VAL A 43 8.80 -2.50 12.10
N SER A 44 8.32 -1.36 12.62
CA SER A 44 7.47 -1.36 13.82
C SER A 44 6.17 -2.15 13.58
N LEU A 45 5.53 -1.99 12.41
CA LEU A 45 4.33 -2.75 12.06
C LEU A 45 4.62 -4.23 11.82
N VAL A 46 5.76 -4.58 11.22
CA VAL A 46 6.18 -5.99 11.09
C VAL A 46 6.35 -6.64 12.46
N LYS A 47 6.94 -5.93 13.43
CA LYS A 47 7.07 -6.43 14.81
C LYS A 47 5.71 -6.60 15.51
N VAL A 48 4.81 -5.63 15.35
CA VAL A 48 3.49 -5.62 16.00
C VAL A 48 2.55 -6.65 15.38
N TYR A 49 2.47 -6.70 14.05
CA TYR A 49 1.50 -7.52 13.33
C TYR A 49 2.02 -8.91 12.94
N GLN A 50 3.34 -9.10 12.98
CA GLN A 50 4.01 -10.35 12.61
C GLN A 50 3.47 -10.95 11.30
N PRO A 51 3.42 -10.16 10.19
CA PRO A 51 2.89 -10.67 8.93
C PRO A 51 3.73 -11.84 8.43
N ASN A 52 3.09 -12.84 7.85
CA ASN A 52 3.78 -13.90 7.11
C ASN A 52 3.89 -13.58 5.61
N ILE A 53 3.08 -12.65 5.11
CA ILE A 53 3.15 -12.17 3.73
C ILE A 53 3.26 -10.64 3.73
N LEU A 54 4.27 -10.12 3.03
CA LEU A 54 4.43 -8.70 2.73
C LEU A 54 4.21 -8.48 1.22
N LEU A 55 3.30 -7.58 0.90
CA LEU A 55 3.03 -7.13 -0.46
C LEU A 55 3.40 -5.65 -0.58
N TYR A 56 4.00 -5.25 -1.69
CA TYR A 56 4.31 -3.84 -1.91
C TYR A 56 4.12 -3.43 -3.36
N GLU A 57 3.68 -2.19 -3.59
CA GLU A 57 3.69 -1.63 -4.94
C GLU A 57 5.13 -1.43 -5.41
N HIS A 58 5.44 -1.92 -6.62
CA HIS A 58 6.75 -1.74 -7.24
C HIS A 58 6.63 -0.91 -8.52
N THR A 59 7.56 0.03 -8.70
CA THR A 59 7.67 0.87 -9.89
C THR A 59 8.83 0.42 -10.77
N ASN A 60 8.59 0.31 -12.08
CA ASN A 60 9.64 0.02 -13.07
C ASN A 60 10.19 1.31 -13.72
N PHE A 61 9.75 2.50 -13.28
CA PHE A 61 10.10 3.76 -13.94
C PHE A 61 11.44 4.30 -13.45
N ILE A 62 12.54 3.89 -14.07
CA ILE A 62 13.89 4.46 -13.88
C ILE A 62 14.12 5.66 -14.84
N ASN A 63 13.13 6.54 -15.02
CA ASN A 63 13.26 7.66 -15.96
C ASN A 63 13.61 9.00 -15.31
N THR A 64 13.62 9.07 -13.98
CA THR A 64 13.94 10.30 -13.24
C THR A 64 14.99 10.03 -12.17
N LYS A 65 16.24 10.43 -12.46
CA LYS A 65 17.33 10.45 -11.49
C LYS A 65 17.10 11.62 -10.52
N GLY A 66 16.39 11.38 -9.43
CA GLY A 66 16.07 12.38 -8.42
C GLY A 66 16.11 11.81 -7.00
N LYS A 67 16.28 12.69 -6.01
CA LYS A 67 16.38 12.31 -4.58
C LYS A 67 15.20 11.44 -4.14
N ASP A 68 13.99 11.77 -4.56
CA ASP A 68 12.77 11.02 -4.20
C ASP A 68 12.78 9.61 -4.76
N MET A 69 13.22 9.44 -6.02
CA MET A 69 13.36 8.11 -6.62
C MET A 69 14.43 7.28 -5.90
N THR A 70 15.58 7.87 -5.56
CA THR A 70 16.62 7.18 -4.78
C THR A 70 16.11 6.74 -3.41
N SER A 71 15.36 7.59 -2.72
CA SER A 71 14.72 7.26 -1.44
C SER A 71 13.69 6.12 -1.58
N LEU A 72 12.86 6.15 -2.62
CA LEU A 72 11.92 5.09 -2.92
C LEU A 72 12.65 3.76 -3.21
N LEU A 73 13.66 3.76 -4.09
CA LEU A 73 14.42 2.54 -4.41
C LEU A 73 15.13 1.94 -3.19
N LYS A 74 15.68 2.79 -2.31
CA LYS A 74 16.23 2.33 -1.02
C LYS A 74 15.17 1.63 -0.18
N LEU A 75 13.99 2.24 -0.06
CA LEU A 75 12.88 1.65 0.68
C LEU A 75 12.41 0.32 0.05
N LEU A 76 12.27 0.25 -1.27
CA LEU A 76 11.90 -1.00 -1.96
C LEU A 76 12.92 -2.12 -1.67
N GLY A 77 14.21 -1.81 -1.76
CA GLY A 77 15.26 -2.79 -1.44
C GLY A 77 15.24 -3.23 0.02
N THR A 78 14.89 -2.37 0.98
CA THR A 78 14.77 -2.80 2.37
C THR A 78 13.53 -3.66 2.64
N LEU A 79 12.44 -3.49 1.88
CA LEU A 79 11.25 -4.34 2.01
C LEU A 79 11.52 -5.80 1.63
N GLU A 80 12.37 -6.03 0.63
CA GLU A 80 12.73 -7.37 0.13
C GLU A 80 13.53 -8.21 1.15
N VAL A 81 14.17 -7.57 2.12
CA VAL A 81 15.03 -8.23 3.12
C VAL A 81 14.44 -8.22 4.53
N LEU A 82 13.19 -7.79 4.69
CA LEU A 82 12.50 -7.87 5.97
C LEU A 82 12.32 -9.35 6.38
N PRO A 83 12.35 -9.67 7.68
CA PRO A 83 12.19 -11.04 8.18
C PRO A 83 10.73 -11.49 8.13
N VAL A 84 10.19 -11.62 6.92
CA VAL A 84 8.82 -12.05 6.60
C VAL A 84 8.91 -13.26 5.67
N GLU A 85 8.11 -14.29 5.91
CA GLU A 85 8.20 -15.57 5.19
C GLU A 85 8.07 -15.42 3.67
N LYS A 86 7.19 -14.53 3.21
CA LYS A 86 6.92 -14.30 1.79
C LYS A 86 6.85 -12.81 1.48
N VAL A 87 7.66 -12.35 0.55
CA VAL A 87 7.63 -10.98 0.04
C VAL A 87 7.27 -11.00 -1.44
N LYS A 88 6.30 -10.20 -1.86
CA LYS A 88 5.92 -10.05 -3.28
C LYS A 88 5.69 -8.60 -3.66
N SER A 89 6.02 -8.27 -4.90
CA SER A 89 5.67 -6.99 -5.50
C SER A 89 4.40 -7.06 -6.34
N VAL A 90 3.68 -5.94 -6.39
CA VAL A 90 2.57 -5.69 -7.32
C VAL A 90 2.97 -4.53 -8.23
N PRO A 91 2.92 -4.70 -9.57
CA PRO A 91 3.29 -3.62 -10.48
C PRO A 91 2.35 -2.39 -10.38
N VAL A 92 2.94 -1.20 -10.28
CA VAL A 92 2.22 0.10 -10.18
C VAL A 92 1.18 0.32 -11.28
N ASN A 93 1.41 -0.19 -12.50
CA ASN A 93 0.46 -0.08 -13.60
C ASN A 93 -0.83 -0.88 -13.36
N GLN A 94 -0.76 -2.00 -12.64
CA GLN A 94 -1.94 -2.77 -12.27
C GLN A 94 -2.77 -2.05 -11.21
N VAL A 95 -2.12 -1.46 -10.20
CA VAL A 95 -2.76 -0.65 -9.17
C VAL A 95 -3.47 0.56 -9.80
N LYS A 96 -2.75 1.32 -10.64
CA LYS A 96 -3.31 2.46 -11.37
C LYS A 96 -4.48 2.07 -12.27
N SER A 97 -4.34 1.00 -13.05
CA SER A 97 -5.41 0.52 -13.93
C SER A 97 -6.68 0.13 -13.14
N LEU A 98 -6.51 -0.54 -12.00
CA LEU A 98 -7.63 -0.89 -11.14
C LEU A 98 -8.29 0.36 -10.53
N LYS A 99 -7.49 1.28 -9.98
CA LYS A 99 -7.98 2.55 -9.42
C LYS A 99 -8.78 3.35 -10.44
N ASP A 100 -8.31 3.45 -11.67
CA ASP A 100 -9.01 4.15 -12.75
C ASP A 100 -10.36 3.51 -13.10
N LYS A 101 -10.43 2.17 -13.14
CA LYS A 101 -11.68 1.44 -13.37
C LYS A 101 -12.68 1.66 -12.23
N LEU A 102 -12.21 1.73 -10.99
CA LEU A 102 -13.04 2.02 -9.81
C LEU A 102 -13.56 3.47 -9.85
N LEU A 103 -12.70 4.45 -10.14
CA LEU A 103 -13.08 5.87 -10.27
C LEU A 103 -14.14 6.10 -11.35
N LYS A 104 -14.04 5.37 -12.47
CA LYS A 104 -14.99 5.45 -13.59
C LYS A 104 -16.26 4.64 -13.36
N GLY A 105 -16.36 3.87 -12.27
CA GLY A 105 -17.49 2.98 -12.00
C GLY A 105 -17.58 1.76 -12.93
N ILE A 106 -16.54 1.51 -13.73
CA ILE A 106 -16.45 0.34 -14.63
C ILE A 106 -16.32 -0.95 -13.82
N ARG A 107 -15.65 -0.86 -12.67
CA ARG A 107 -15.56 -1.95 -11.69
C ARG A 107 -16.11 -1.47 -10.37
N LYS A 108 -16.75 -2.38 -9.64
CA LYS A 108 -17.21 -2.18 -8.26
C LYS A 108 -16.58 -3.25 -7.37
N ILE A 109 -16.33 -2.88 -6.12
CA ILE A 109 -15.85 -3.77 -5.07
C ILE A 109 -16.70 -3.46 -3.85
N ASP A 110 -17.32 -4.49 -3.28
CA ASP A 110 -18.17 -4.33 -2.12
C ASP A 110 -17.41 -3.72 -0.95
N GLY A 111 -18.02 -2.72 -0.34
CA GLY A 111 -17.42 -1.93 0.74
C GLY A 111 -16.50 -0.80 0.27
N LEU A 112 -16.11 -0.71 -1.00
CA LEU A 112 -15.31 0.40 -1.52
C LEU A 112 -16.17 1.37 -2.33
N GLU A 113 -16.19 2.62 -1.90
CA GLU A 113 -17.01 3.67 -2.52
C GLU A 113 -16.19 4.94 -2.77
N PHE A 114 -16.54 5.65 -3.85
CA PHE A 114 -15.99 6.95 -4.18
C PHE A 114 -17.10 7.99 -4.33
N ALA A 115 -17.03 9.06 -3.53
CA ALA A 115 -17.95 10.19 -3.65
C ALA A 115 -17.24 11.42 -4.24
N LYS A 116 -17.90 12.13 -5.15
CA LYS A 116 -17.41 13.37 -5.78
C LYS A 116 -17.86 14.61 -5.00
N GLY A 117 -16.99 15.62 -4.88
CA GLY A 117 -17.32 16.93 -4.30
C GLY A 117 -16.42 17.35 -3.13
N ARG A 118 -16.63 18.58 -2.64
CA ARG A 118 -15.84 19.15 -1.53
C ARG A 118 -16.02 18.31 -0.26
N GLY A 119 -14.91 17.89 0.33
CA GLY A 119 -14.92 17.02 1.52
C GLY A 119 -15.28 15.56 1.25
N LYS A 120 -15.51 15.15 -0.01
CA LYS A 120 -15.73 13.75 -0.40
C LYS A 120 -14.40 13.07 -0.77
N GLY A 121 -14.43 11.77 -1.07
CA GLY A 121 -13.26 10.96 -1.35
C GLY A 121 -13.57 9.47 -1.32
N TRP A 122 -12.55 8.66 -1.06
CA TRP A 122 -12.68 7.21 -0.93
C TRP A 122 -13.13 6.82 0.48
N SER A 123 -13.97 5.79 0.54
CA SER A 123 -14.35 5.13 1.78
C SER A 123 -14.33 3.62 1.64
N TRP A 124 -13.83 2.96 2.68
CA TRP A 124 -13.88 1.50 2.87
C TRP A 124 -14.80 1.19 4.05
N LYS A 125 -15.87 0.41 3.81
CA LYS A 125 -16.88 0.03 4.82
C LYS A 125 -17.37 1.25 5.62
N SER A 126 -17.75 2.30 4.89
CA SER A 126 -18.19 3.59 5.43
C SER A 126 -17.14 4.40 6.21
N GLN A 127 -15.91 3.92 6.34
CA GLN A 127 -14.79 4.67 6.90
C GLN A 127 -14.02 5.39 5.78
N ARG A 128 -13.78 6.70 5.94
CA ARG A 128 -12.96 7.46 5.00
C ARG A 128 -11.51 6.95 5.02
N ILE A 129 -10.92 6.79 3.83
CA ILE A 129 -9.50 6.44 3.66
C ILE A 129 -8.82 7.44 2.72
N SER A 130 -7.53 7.64 2.93
CA SER A 130 -6.68 8.43 2.03
C SER A 130 -6.41 7.67 0.72
N VAL A 131 -5.88 8.38 -0.28
CA VAL A 131 -5.49 7.75 -1.56
C VAL A 131 -4.34 6.74 -1.39
N HIS A 132 -3.42 6.99 -0.45
CA HIS A 132 -2.30 6.08 -0.16
C HIS A 132 -2.76 4.81 0.57
N GLU A 133 -3.69 4.96 1.50
CA GLU A 133 -4.35 3.81 2.15
C GLU A 133 -5.16 2.98 1.15
N LEU A 134 -5.85 3.63 0.21
CA LEU A 134 -6.48 2.95 -0.90
C LEU A 134 -5.45 2.19 -1.75
N ASP A 135 -4.37 2.84 -2.18
CA ASP A 135 -3.36 2.21 -3.04
C ASP A 135 -2.75 0.98 -2.36
N ALA A 136 -2.46 1.05 -1.05
CA ALA A 136 -2.03 -0.10 -0.25
C ALA A 136 -3.09 -1.23 -0.18
N TRP A 137 -4.38 -0.89 -0.09
CA TRP A 137 -5.46 -1.87 -0.15
C TRP A 137 -5.61 -2.49 -1.54
N LEU A 138 -5.38 -1.72 -2.61
CA LEU A 138 -5.39 -2.24 -3.98
C LEU A 138 -4.22 -3.20 -4.23
N VAL A 139 -3.06 -2.95 -3.64
CA VAL A 139 -1.93 -3.91 -3.61
C VAL A 139 -2.37 -5.22 -2.96
N TYR A 140 -3.05 -5.16 -1.81
CA TYR A 140 -3.64 -6.35 -1.18
C TYR A 140 -4.62 -7.07 -2.12
N TRP A 141 -5.55 -6.32 -2.72
CA TRP A 141 -6.59 -6.88 -3.60
C TRP A 141 -6.01 -7.58 -4.83
N LEU A 142 -4.90 -7.07 -5.37
CA LEU A 142 -4.25 -7.64 -6.55
C LEU A 142 -3.32 -8.81 -6.21
N GLY A 143 -2.60 -8.73 -5.09
CA GLY A 143 -1.51 -9.67 -4.77
C GLY A 143 -1.79 -10.69 -3.67
N GLY A 144 -2.85 -10.51 -2.87
CA GLY A 144 -3.06 -11.29 -1.65
C GLY A 144 -4.50 -11.63 -1.27
N LYS A 145 -5.51 -11.23 -2.07
CA LYS A 145 -6.91 -11.58 -1.75
C LYS A 145 -7.20 -13.09 -1.82
N ASP A 146 -6.42 -13.81 -2.63
CA ASP A 146 -6.58 -15.25 -2.91
C ASP A 146 -5.56 -16.10 -2.14
N GLU A 147 -4.76 -15.48 -1.26
CA GLU A 147 -3.81 -16.16 -0.36
C GLU A 147 -4.49 -16.53 0.96
#